data_AF-A0A257GT07-F1
#
_entry.id   AF-A0A257GT07-F1
#
_cell.length_a   1.000
_cell.length_b   1.000
_cell.length_c   1.000
_cell.angle_alpha   90.00
_cell.angle_beta   90.00
_cell.angle_gamma   90.00
#
_symmetry.space_group_name_H-M   'P 1'
#
loop_
_entity.id
_entity.type
_entity.pdbx_description
1 polymer ?
#
loop_
_entity_poly.entity_id
_entity_poly.type
_entity_poly.pdbx_seq_one_letter_code
_entity_poly.pdbx_strand_id
1 'polypeptide(L)'
;MLADDIVLRLTTTGEFAAISLEERVPGRVGEFGLVHVLRNIHGLACWYVDSRIALRSASFPFEVPRHADVYPLLFPAPIQFNTKRAEISFDARYLDLPLRRDEAALQLMLKRALPLTVLLYRRDRLLVQQVRQTLANTETPTHNADTMAAALNLSPRSLHRQL
;
A
#
# COMPACT_ATOMS: atom_id res chain seq x y z
N MET A 1 -20.25 -0.36 17.39
CA MET A 1 -18.91 0.14 16.99
C MET A 1 -18.68 -0.29 15.54
N LEU A 2 -17.98 0.50 14.72
CA LEU A 2 -17.77 0.18 13.30
C LEU A 2 -17.07 -1.18 13.06
N ALA A 3 -16.24 -1.64 14.01
CA ALA A 3 -15.61 -2.96 13.97
C ALA A 3 -16.61 -4.14 13.98
N ASP A 4 -17.77 -3.96 14.62
CA ASP A 4 -18.83 -4.97 14.69
C ASP A 4 -19.69 -5.00 13.43
N ASP A 5 -19.52 -4.04 12.52
CA ASP A 5 -20.31 -3.93 11.29
C ASP A 5 -19.55 -4.43 10.05
N ILE A 6 -18.27 -4.79 10.20
CA ILE A 6 -17.38 -5.19 9.08
C ILE A 6 -16.66 -6.52 9.31
N VAL A 7 -16.31 -7.18 8.21
CA VAL A 7 -15.43 -8.34 8.17
C VAL A 7 -14.23 -8.03 7.29
N LEU A 8 -13.04 -8.14 7.88
CA LEU A 8 -11.76 -8.00 7.19
C LEU A 8 -11.18 -9.38 6.91
N ARG A 9 -10.61 -9.57 5.72
CA ARG A 9 -9.85 -10.77 5.37
C ARG A 9 -8.58 -10.39 4.63
N LEU A 10 -7.50 -11.08 4.97
CA LEU A 10 -6.27 -11.10 4.19
C LEU A 10 -6.21 -12.43 3.43
N THR A 11 -6.04 -12.36 2.11
CA THR A 11 -5.87 -13.54 1.27
C THR A 11 -4.62 -13.40 0.42
N THR A 12 -3.92 -14.51 0.20
CA THR A 12 -2.74 -14.56 -0.67
C THR A 12 -2.99 -15.55 -1.80
N THR A 13 -2.81 -15.09 -3.04
CA THR A 13 -3.01 -15.88 -4.26
C THR A 13 -1.77 -15.71 -5.15
N GLY A 14 -0.89 -16.72 -5.16
CA GLY A 14 0.39 -16.64 -5.86
C GLY A 14 1.25 -15.50 -5.33
N GLU A 15 1.67 -14.60 -6.22
CA GLU A 15 2.51 -13.44 -5.89
C GLU A 15 1.75 -12.24 -5.32
N PHE A 16 0.43 -12.35 -5.12
CA PHE A 16 -0.41 -11.24 -4.71
C PHE A 16 -1.09 -11.49 -3.37
N ALA A 17 -1.13 -10.44 -2.55
CA ALA A 17 -1.94 -10.38 -1.36
C ALA A 17 -3.08 -9.35 -1.55
N ALA A 18 -4.22 -9.61 -0.93
CA ALA A 18 -5.37 -8.73 -0.96
C ALA A 18 -5.98 -8.60 0.44
N ILE A 19 -6.31 -7.37 0.81
CA ILE A 19 -7.10 -7.06 2.00
C ILE A 19 -8.50 -6.71 1.52
N SER A 20 -9.46 -7.56 1.83
CA SER A 20 -10.87 -7.36 1.50
C SER A 20 -11.68 -6.96 2.73
N LEU A 21 -12.64 -6.08 2.51
CA LEU A 21 -13.56 -5.53 3.50
C LEU A 21 -15.00 -5.75 3.02
N GLU A 22 -15.77 -6.47 3.82
CA GLU A 22 -17.19 -6.74 3.60
C GLU A 22 -18.01 -6.15 4.75
N GLU A 23 -19.12 -5.49 4.44
CA GLU A 23 -20.08 -5.08 5.46
C GLU A 23 -20.92 -6.29 5.88
N ARG A 24 -21.15 -6.48 7.18
CA ARG A 24 -22.08 -7.51 7.68
C ARG A 24 -23.52 -7.23 7.25
N VAL A 25 -23.86 -5.96 7.16
CA VAL A 25 -25.14 -5.46 6.64
C VAL A 25 -24.82 -4.46 5.53
N PRO A 26 -25.21 -4.73 4.27
CA PRO A 26 -24.91 -3.84 3.15
C PRO A 26 -25.36 -2.39 3.39
N GLY A 27 -24.47 -1.43 3.13
CA GLY A 27 -24.76 0.01 3.27
C GLY A 27 -24.77 0.54 4.72
N ARG A 28 -24.49 -0.28 5.72
CA ARG A 28 -24.46 0.11 7.14
C ARG A 28 -23.30 1.05 7.46
N VAL A 29 -22.14 0.77 6.89
CA VAL A 29 -20.88 1.53 7.01
C VAL A 29 -20.77 2.55 5.89
N GLY A 30 -21.26 2.17 4.71
CA GLY A 30 -21.35 3.04 3.53
C GLY A 30 -19.99 3.37 2.91
N GLU A 31 -20.03 4.14 1.83
CA GLU A 31 -18.87 4.52 1.01
C GLU A 31 -17.69 5.02 1.85
N PHE A 32 -17.93 6.08 2.65
CA PHE A 32 -16.89 6.72 3.43
C PHE A 32 -16.21 5.75 4.40
N GLY A 33 -17.00 4.92 5.09
CA GLY A 33 -16.44 4.00 6.07
C GLY A 33 -15.60 2.90 5.41
N LEU A 34 -16.01 2.37 4.26
CA LEU A 34 -15.23 1.39 3.50
C LEU A 34 -13.88 1.98 3.04
N VAL A 35 -13.94 3.17 2.45
CA VAL A 35 -12.75 3.91 1.99
C VAL A 35 -11.82 4.21 3.16
N HIS A 36 -12.36 4.71 4.27
CA HIS A 36 -11.61 5.09 5.45
C HIS A 36 -10.88 3.90 6.06
N VAL A 37 -11.56 2.76 6.26
CA VAL A 37 -10.96 1.56 6.84
C VAL A 37 -9.80 1.05 5.98
N LEU A 38 -10.01 0.86 4.68
CA LEU A 38 -8.95 0.37 3.79
C LEU A 38 -7.76 1.34 3.72
N ARG A 39 -8.02 2.65 3.68
CA ARG A 39 -6.98 3.66 3.68
C ARG A 39 -6.14 3.63 4.97
N ASN A 40 -6.79 3.49 6.12
CA ASN A 40 -6.11 3.42 7.41
C ASN A 40 -5.30 2.13 7.55
N ILE A 41 -5.86 0.98 7.17
CA ILE A 41 -5.14 -0.30 7.20
C ILE A 41 -3.88 -0.22 6.33
N HIS A 42 -4.00 0.31 5.11
CA HIS A 42 -2.86 0.48 4.22
C HIS A 42 -1.80 1.42 4.81
N GLY A 43 -2.21 2.57 5.35
CA GLY A 43 -1.29 3.53 5.97
C GLY A 43 -0.58 2.97 7.20
N LEU A 44 -1.32 2.22 8.03
CA LEU A 44 -0.80 1.56 9.21
C LEU A 44 0.16 0.43 8.84
N ALA A 45 -0.16 -0.38 7.83
CA ALA A 45 0.74 -1.41 7.33
C ALA A 45 2.06 -0.82 6.84
N CYS A 46 2.00 0.24 6.02
CA CYS A 46 3.20 0.96 5.57
C CYS A 46 4.03 1.50 6.75
N TRP A 47 3.36 2.01 7.79
CA TRP A 47 4.00 2.51 9.02
C TRP A 47 4.75 1.41 9.77
N TYR A 48 4.09 0.27 9.98
CA TYR A 48 4.66 -0.87 10.70
C TYR A 48 5.93 -1.41 10.05
N VAL A 49 5.94 -1.54 8.71
CA VAL A 49 7.10 -2.07 7.98
C VAL A 49 8.12 -0.99 7.61
N ASP A 50 7.84 0.28 7.94
CA ASP A 50 8.65 1.45 7.57
C ASP A 50 8.97 1.46 6.05
N SER A 51 7.96 1.13 5.24
CA SER A 51 8.04 1.00 3.78
C SER A 51 6.73 1.42 3.14
N ARG A 52 6.81 2.03 1.95
CA ARG A 52 5.65 2.14 1.07
C ARG A 52 5.29 0.75 0.58
N ILE A 53 4.02 0.36 0.76
CA ILE A 53 3.42 -0.79 0.09
C ILE A 53 2.81 -0.27 -1.21
N ALA A 54 3.35 -0.71 -2.35
CA ALA A 54 2.79 -0.33 -3.64
C ALA A 54 1.49 -1.10 -3.89
N LEU A 55 0.38 -0.37 -4.01
CA LEU A 55 -0.90 -0.96 -4.39
C LEU A 55 -0.89 -1.34 -5.87
N ARG A 56 -1.44 -2.50 -6.17
CA ARG A 56 -1.65 -3.01 -7.54
C ARG A 56 -3.05 -2.70 -8.05
N SER A 57 -4.05 -2.76 -7.17
CA SER A 57 -5.42 -2.34 -7.47
C SER A 57 -6.17 -1.92 -6.21
N ALA A 58 -7.22 -1.13 -6.41
CA ALA A 58 -8.26 -0.91 -5.42
C ALA A 58 -9.64 -1.14 -6.07
N SER A 59 -10.59 -1.69 -5.31
CA SER A 59 -11.95 -1.89 -5.80
C SER A 59 -12.99 -1.60 -4.71
N PHE A 60 -14.17 -1.17 -5.14
CA PHE A 60 -15.23 -0.71 -4.25
C PHE A 60 -16.62 -1.19 -4.69
N PRO A 61 -17.54 -1.50 -3.75
CA PRO A 61 -18.85 -2.09 -4.02
C PRO A 61 -19.97 -1.06 -4.15
N PHE A 62 -19.65 0.09 -4.73
CA PHE A 62 -20.60 1.18 -4.95
C PHE A 62 -20.36 1.82 -6.32
N GLU A 63 -21.36 2.56 -6.80
CA GLU A 63 -21.28 3.31 -8.05
C GLU A 63 -20.18 4.38 -7.99
N VAL A 64 -19.69 4.81 -9.15
CA VAL A 64 -18.68 5.87 -9.22
C VAL A 64 -19.20 7.14 -8.54
N PRO A 65 -18.60 7.59 -7.44
CA PRO A 65 -19.08 8.75 -6.72
C PRO A 65 -18.75 10.05 -7.48
N ARG A 66 -19.49 11.12 -7.20
CA ARG A 66 -19.24 12.44 -7.82
C ARG A 66 -17.83 12.99 -7.58
N HIS A 67 -17.19 12.56 -6.49
CA HIS A 67 -15.85 12.96 -6.06
C HIS A 67 -14.82 11.86 -6.34
N ALA A 68 -14.99 11.08 -7.41
CA ALA A 68 -14.08 9.99 -7.77
C ALA A 68 -12.63 10.46 -8.02
N ASP A 69 -12.41 11.75 -8.28
CA ASP A 69 -11.11 12.39 -8.47
C ASP A 69 -10.20 12.33 -7.23
N VAL A 70 -10.76 12.18 -6.03
CA VAL A 70 -9.97 12.02 -4.80
C VAL A 70 -9.40 10.60 -4.64
N TYR A 71 -10.01 9.60 -5.28
CA TYR A 71 -9.66 8.19 -5.05
C TYR A 71 -8.23 7.84 -5.49
N PRO A 72 -7.69 8.32 -6.63
CA PRO A 72 -6.29 8.12 -7.00
C PRO A 72 -5.28 8.69 -6.00
N LEU A 73 -5.66 9.73 -5.24
CA LEU A 73 -4.81 10.30 -4.18
C LEU A 73 -4.76 9.38 -2.95
N LEU A 74 -5.87 8.71 -2.65
CA LEU A 74 -6.01 7.78 -1.53
C LEU A 74 -5.41 6.40 -1.82
N PHE A 75 -5.60 5.94 -3.06
CA PHE A 75 -5.18 4.63 -3.57
C PHE A 75 -4.47 4.81 -4.91
N PRO A 76 -3.14 5.01 -4.91
CA PRO A 76 -2.37 5.27 -6.12
C PRO A 76 -2.15 3.99 -6.94
N ALA A 77 -3.23 3.45 -7.49
CA ALA A 77 -3.33 2.23 -8.29
C ALA A 77 -4.58 2.30 -9.19
N PRO A 78 -4.74 1.43 -10.21
CA PRO A 78 -6.00 1.26 -10.92
C PRO A 78 -7.18 1.00 -9.97
N ILE A 79 -8.28 1.73 -10.16
CA ILE A 79 -9.47 1.70 -9.30
C ILE A 79 -10.68 1.18 -10.06
N GLN A 80 -11.43 0.26 -9.46
CA GLN A 80 -12.66 -0.29 -10.02
C GLN A 80 -13.84 -0.05 -9.07
N PHE A 81 -14.92 0.50 -9.59
CA PHE A 81 -16.20 0.67 -8.88
C PHE A 81 -17.19 -0.41 -9.32
N ASN A 82 -18.35 -0.51 -8.66
CA ASN A 82 -19.37 -1.53 -8.93
C ASN A 82 -18.86 -2.99 -8.82
N THR A 83 -17.97 -3.25 -7.86
CA THR A 83 -17.45 -4.60 -7.59
C THR A 83 -18.22 -5.30 -6.47
N LYS A 84 -17.89 -6.55 -6.14
CA LYS A 84 -18.60 -7.32 -5.11
C LYS A 84 -18.29 -6.87 -3.68
N ARG A 85 -17.11 -6.30 -3.44
CA ARG A 85 -16.63 -5.90 -2.09
C ARG A 85 -15.55 -4.84 -2.20
N ALA A 86 -15.23 -4.19 -1.09
CA ALA A 86 -14.12 -3.27 -1.04
C ALA A 86 -12.80 -4.07 -0.88
N GLU A 87 -11.79 -3.78 -1.68
CA GLU A 87 -10.54 -4.55 -1.67
C GLU A 87 -9.35 -3.70 -2.13
N ILE A 88 -8.19 -3.89 -1.51
CA ILE A 88 -6.89 -3.42 -2.01
C ILE A 88 -5.96 -4.61 -2.21
N SER A 89 -5.18 -4.60 -3.30
CA SER A 89 -4.20 -5.65 -3.59
C SER A 89 -2.78 -5.09 -3.72
N PHE A 90 -1.78 -5.92 -3.41
CA PHE A 90 -0.36 -5.58 -3.46
C PHE A 90 0.49 -6.86 -3.60
N ASP A 91 1.80 -6.70 -3.77
CA ASP A 91 2.74 -7.82 -3.88
C ASP A 91 2.86 -8.58 -2.55
N ALA A 92 2.70 -9.90 -2.57
CA ALA A 92 2.70 -10.73 -1.37
C ALA A 92 4.01 -10.66 -0.57
N ARG A 93 5.14 -10.34 -1.22
CA ARG A 93 6.46 -10.19 -0.57
C ARG A 93 6.49 -9.07 0.46
N TYR A 94 5.55 -8.12 0.42
CA TYR A 94 5.44 -7.10 1.47
C TYR A 94 5.06 -7.72 2.82
N LEU A 95 4.39 -8.87 2.83
CA LEU A 95 4.04 -9.61 4.05
C LEU A 95 5.26 -10.22 4.74
N ASP A 96 6.36 -10.43 4.01
CA ASP A 96 7.61 -10.97 4.54
C ASP A 96 8.51 -9.87 5.15
N LEU A 97 8.14 -8.60 5.01
CA LEU A 97 8.91 -7.51 5.60
C LEU A 97 8.78 -7.53 7.14
N PRO A 98 9.90 -7.40 7.88
CA PRO A 98 9.86 -7.41 9.33
C PRO A 98 9.14 -6.16 9.85
N LEU A 99 8.37 -6.33 10.93
CA LEU A 99 7.82 -5.20 11.69
C LEU A 99 8.96 -4.38 12.28
N ARG A 100 8.96 -3.08 12.00
CA ARG A 100 9.98 -2.11 12.45
C ARG A 100 9.47 -1.19 13.56
N ARG A 101 8.16 -1.18 13.81
CA ARG A 101 7.52 -0.38 14.85
C ARG A 101 6.82 -1.32 15.83
N ASP A 102 7.07 -1.09 17.11
CA ASP A 102 6.49 -1.85 18.20
C ASP A 102 5.21 -1.19 18.74
N GLU A 103 4.58 -1.84 19.71
CA GLU A 103 3.36 -1.35 20.36
C GLU A 103 3.58 0.01 21.05
N ALA A 104 4.76 0.24 21.63
CA ALA A 104 5.08 1.52 22.27
C ALA A 104 5.10 2.67 21.25
N ALA A 105 5.70 2.45 20.08
CA ALA A 105 5.66 3.38 18.97
C ALA A 105 4.23 3.62 18.47
N LEU A 106 3.36 2.59 18.49
CA LEU A 106 1.97 2.69 18.06
C LEU A 106 1.19 3.60 19.01
N GLN A 107 1.29 3.34 20.32
CA GLN A 107 0.66 4.15 21.35
C GLN A 107 1.11 5.61 21.28
N LEU A 108 2.40 5.85 21.00
CA LEU A 108 2.92 7.21 20.83
C LEU A 108 2.38 7.89 19.56
N MET A 109 2.26 7.15 18.46
CA MET A 109 1.68 7.64 17.21
C MET A 109 0.19 7.98 17.39
N LEU A 110 -0.59 7.12 18.05
CA LEU A 110 -2.01 7.34 18.32
C LEU A 110 -2.24 8.60 19.18
N LYS A 111 -1.37 8.85 20.17
CA LYS A 111 -1.40 10.09 20.99
C LYS A 111 -1.11 11.36 20.19
N ARG A 112 -0.44 11.26 19.03
CA ARG A 112 -0.08 12.38 18.16
C ARG A 112 -0.85 12.41 16.83
N ALA A 113 -1.82 11.51 16.65
CA ALA A 113 -2.84 11.24 15.58
C ALA A 113 -2.65 11.75 14.13
N LEU A 114 -1.98 12.87 13.90
CA LEU A 114 -1.66 13.48 12.60
C LEU A 114 -0.71 12.70 11.66
N PRO A 115 0.13 11.73 12.07
CA PRO A 115 1.04 11.07 11.12
C PRO A 115 0.35 10.09 10.16
N LEU A 116 -0.83 9.54 10.51
CA LEU A 116 -1.52 8.53 9.70
C LEU A 116 -2.19 9.13 8.44
N THR A 117 -2.51 10.42 8.45
CA THR A 117 -3.13 11.12 7.32
C THR A 117 -2.10 11.63 6.29
N VAL A 118 -0.84 11.84 6.69
CA VAL A 118 0.11 12.65 5.90
C VAL A 118 1.38 11.90 5.46
N LEU A 119 1.67 10.71 6.00
CA LEU A 119 2.87 9.96 5.62
C LEU A 119 2.72 9.32 4.24
N LEU A 120 3.08 10.10 3.22
CA LEU A 120 3.58 9.59 1.95
C LEU A 120 4.90 8.85 2.25
N TYR A 121 4.85 7.56 2.59
CA TYR A 121 6.05 6.72 2.62
C TYR A 121 6.74 6.86 1.27
N ARG A 122 7.92 7.48 1.26
CA ARG A 122 8.63 7.85 0.02
C ARG A 122 9.49 6.71 -0.52
N ARG A 123 9.84 5.72 0.32
CA ARG A 123 10.74 4.62 -0.03
C ARG A 123 10.00 3.30 -0.05
N ASP A 124 10.09 2.61 -1.17
CA ASP A 124 9.62 1.25 -1.37
C ASP A 124 10.79 0.30 -1.09
N ARG A 125 10.80 -0.33 0.08
CA ARG A 125 11.93 -1.16 0.52
C ARG A 125 12.05 -2.46 -0.27
N LEU A 126 10.95 -3.01 -0.80
CA LEU A 126 11.03 -4.19 -1.68
C LEU A 126 11.76 -3.82 -2.96
N LEU A 127 11.40 -2.69 -3.56
CA LEU A 127 12.11 -2.18 -4.73
C LEU A 127 13.59 -1.94 -4.42
N VAL A 128 13.92 -1.31 -3.29
CA VAL A 128 15.33 -1.09 -2.87
C VAL A 128 16.06 -2.42 -2.66
N GLN A 129 15.43 -3.43 -2.07
CA GLN A 129 16.02 -4.77 -1.90
C GLN A 129 16.26 -5.45 -3.25
N GLN A 130 15.30 -5.39 -4.18
CA GLN A 130 15.46 -5.91 -5.54
C GLN A 130 16.63 -5.21 -6.26
N VAL A 131 16.70 -3.88 -6.21
CA VAL A 131 17.83 -3.13 -6.81
C VAL A 131 19.16 -3.60 -6.20
N ARG A 132 19.24 -3.72 -4.86
CA ARG A 132 20.47 -4.18 -4.18
C ARG A 132 20.86 -5.62 -4.54
N GLN A 133 19.91 -6.53 -4.65
CA GLN A 133 20.17 -7.92 -5.03
C GLN A 133 20.68 -8.01 -6.47
N THR A 134 20.07 -7.28 -7.40
CA THR A 134 20.55 -7.20 -8.78
C THR A 134 21.98 -6.65 -8.84
N LEU A 135 22.30 -5.61 -8.05
CA LEU A 135 23.65 -5.05 -7.94
C LEU A 135 24.67 -6.03 -7.35
N ALA A 136 24.30 -6.80 -6.33
CA ALA A 136 25.20 -7.78 -5.69
C ALA A 136 25.47 -9.01 -6.57
N ASN A 137 24.57 -9.33 -7.49
CA ASN A 137 24.67 -10.48 -8.38
C ASN A 137 25.35 -10.17 -9.73
N THR A 138 25.87 -8.96 -9.94
CA THR A 138 26.56 -8.58 -11.18
C THR A 138 28.08 -8.61 -10.97
N GLU A 139 28.76 -9.64 -11.47
CA GLU A 139 30.22 -9.87 -11.38
C GLU A 139 31.08 -8.93 -12.28
N THR A 140 30.58 -7.77 -12.70
CA THR A 140 31.34 -6.85 -13.58
C THR A 140 31.31 -5.40 -13.08
N PRO A 141 32.46 -4.68 -13.13
CA PRO A 141 32.56 -3.36 -12.52
C PRO A 141 31.89 -2.28 -13.38
N THR A 142 31.23 -1.36 -12.67
CA THR A 142 30.84 0.00 -13.08
C THR A 142 29.91 0.11 -14.29
N HIS A 143 28.59 0.19 -14.07
CA HIS A 143 27.68 0.77 -15.07
C HIS A 143 26.78 1.83 -14.44
N ASN A 144 26.81 3.02 -15.06
CA ASN A 144 26.21 4.29 -14.64
C ASN A 144 24.70 4.19 -14.37
N ALA A 145 24.20 5.07 -13.49
CA ALA A 145 22.80 5.21 -13.07
C ALA A 145 21.78 5.24 -14.23
N ASP A 146 22.20 5.61 -15.43
CA ASP A 146 21.39 5.65 -16.65
C ASP A 146 20.98 4.26 -17.17
N THR A 147 21.88 3.28 -17.10
CA THR A 147 21.56 1.89 -17.49
C THR A 147 20.68 1.19 -16.47
N MET A 148 20.81 1.55 -15.18
CA MET A 148 19.98 1.04 -14.08
C MET A 148 18.53 1.52 -14.17
N ALA A 149 18.34 2.76 -14.62
CA ALA A 149 17.03 3.36 -14.86
C ALA A 149 16.27 2.57 -15.94
N ALA A 150 16.94 2.27 -17.06
CA ALA A 150 16.37 1.49 -18.15
C ALA A 150 15.98 0.06 -17.75
N ALA A 151 16.81 -0.64 -16.96
CA ALA A 151 16.52 -2.02 -16.52
C ALA A 151 15.32 -2.13 -15.56
N LEU A 152 15.01 -1.04 -14.82
CA LEU A 152 13.92 -0.98 -13.87
C LEU A 152 12.68 -0.24 -14.41
N ASN A 153 12.67 0.16 -15.69
CA ASN A 153 11.68 1.06 -16.28
C ASN A 153 11.49 2.38 -15.48
N LEU A 154 12.55 2.86 -14.83
CA LEU A 154 12.55 4.10 -14.06
C LEU A 154 13.44 5.14 -14.76
N SER A 155 13.32 6.41 -14.37
CA SER A 155 14.29 7.43 -14.77
C SER A 155 15.45 7.53 -13.77
N PRO A 156 16.66 7.95 -14.17
CA PRO A 156 17.83 8.04 -13.27
C PRO A 156 17.58 8.97 -12.08
N ARG A 157 16.80 10.04 -12.32
CA ARG A 157 16.33 10.97 -11.29
C ARG A 157 15.36 10.32 -10.29
N SER A 158 14.57 9.33 -10.72
CA SER A 158 13.67 8.59 -9.84
C SER A 158 14.43 7.56 -9.01
N LEU A 159 15.45 6.91 -9.60
CA LEU A 159 16.37 6.01 -8.92
C LEU A 159 17.16 6.73 -7.80
N HIS A 160 17.76 7.88 -8.10
CA HIS A 160 18.49 8.68 -7.11
C HIS A 160 17.64 9.19 -5.95
N ARG A 161 16.32 9.35 -6.16
CA ARG A 161 15.38 9.79 -5.11
C ARG A 161 14.90 8.63 -4.21
N GLN A 162 15.07 7.38 -4.66
CA GLN A 162 14.68 6.18 -3.91
C GLN A 162 15.83 5.64 -3.04
N LEU A 163 17.09 5.87 -3.44
CA LEU A 163 18.28 5.65 -2.60
C LEU A 163 18.31 6.59 -1.39
#